data_AF-A0A6I9VBC1-F1
#
_entry.id   AF-A0A6I9VBC1-F1
#
_cell.length_a   1.000
_cell.length_b   1.000
_cell.length_c   1.000
_cell.angle_alpha   90.00
_cell.angle_beta   90.00
_cell.angle_gamma   90.00
#
_symmetry.space_group_name_H-M   'P 1'
#
loop_
_entity.id
_entity.type
_entity.pdbx_description
1 polymer ?
#
loop_
_entity_poly.entity_id
_entity_poly.type
_entity_poly.pdbx_seq_one_letter_code
_entity_poly.pdbx_strand_id
1 'polypeptide(L)'
;MEFRNNDPGAVQYGNFINYYNFNNAGQRLKLLPRDVWIGTESPQTGEAYLVLDIGCNAGNLTQLLYTFLNECVGTPHDRNIQILGVDIDSDLVKRAKTGNEFPSNVSYEHLDVMDSNESRKIDEYLHKWNRKTFDVKDFVTWLNYLLLNHNHGNVIKLRYDE
;
A
#
# COMPACT_ATOMS: atom_id res chain seq x y z
N MET A 1 28.26 25.11 -0.14
CA MET A 1 27.76 23.80 -0.61
C MET A 1 26.67 24.10 -1.63
N GLU A 2 26.95 23.84 -2.90
CA GLU A 2 26.00 24.04 -3.99
C GLU A 2 24.98 22.90 -4.01
N PHE A 3 23.70 23.26 -4.05
CA PHE A 3 22.61 22.33 -4.31
C PHE A 3 22.71 21.87 -5.76
N ARG A 4 23.11 20.62 -5.98
CA ARG A 4 22.96 19.96 -7.29
C ARG A 4 21.76 19.02 -7.22
N ASN A 5 20.85 19.26 -8.15
CA ASN A 5 19.63 18.53 -8.53
C ASN A 5 18.33 19.04 -7.87
N ASN A 6 17.60 19.81 -8.66
CA ASN A 6 16.19 20.19 -8.55
C ASN A 6 15.27 18.95 -8.47
N ASP A 7 15.15 18.32 -7.30
CA ASP A 7 14.06 17.36 -7.03
C ASP A 7 13.39 17.70 -5.70
N PRO A 8 12.42 18.64 -5.69
CA PRO A 8 11.87 19.20 -4.44
C PRO A 8 10.93 18.25 -3.69
N GLY A 9 10.58 17.09 -4.27
CA GLY A 9 9.51 16.24 -3.75
C GLY A 9 9.98 15.08 -2.89
N ALA A 10 11.18 14.54 -3.11
CA ALA A 10 11.57 13.20 -2.62
C ALA A 10 11.89 13.10 -1.11
N VAL A 11 11.92 14.22 -0.38
CA VAL A 11 12.54 14.27 0.96
C VAL A 11 11.54 14.58 2.08
N GLN A 12 10.37 15.16 1.76
CA GLN A 12 9.44 15.62 2.81
C GLN A 12 8.54 14.49 3.37
N TYR A 13 8.24 13.45 2.58
CA TYR A 13 7.30 12.38 2.97
C TYR A 13 7.88 10.95 2.85
N GLY A 14 9.19 10.81 2.66
CA GLY A 14 9.84 9.50 2.52
C GLY A 14 9.60 8.81 1.17
N ASN A 15 9.14 9.56 0.17
CA ASN A 15 8.84 9.16 -1.21
C ASN A 15 10.11 9.03 -2.07
N PHE A 16 11.01 8.12 -1.70
CA PHE A 16 12.23 7.86 -2.47
C PHE A 16 11.93 7.11 -3.78
N ILE A 17 12.36 7.67 -4.91
CA ILE A 17 12.27 7.05 -6.25
C ILE A 17 12.92 5.65 -6.29
N ASN A 18 13.90 5.39 -5.42
CA ASN A 18 14.66 4.14 -5.33
C ASN A 18 14.39 3.34 -4.03
N TYR A 19 13.23 3.51 -3.39
CA TYR A 19 12.92 2.90 -2.08
C TYR A 19 13.18 1.38 -2.00
N TYR A 20 13.05 0.66 -3.11
CA TYR A 20 13.26 -0.80 -3.19
C TYR A 20 14.67 -1.24 -3.61
N ASN A 21 15.56 -0.32 -4.01
CA ASN A 21 16.95 -0.67 -4.33
C ASN A 21 17.79 -1.01 -3.09
N PHE A 22 17.35 -0.54 -1.91
CA PHE A 22 18.06 -0.74 -0.63
C PHE A 22 17.43 -1.80 0.28
N ASN A 23 16.24 -2.31 -0.05
CA ASN A 23 15.58 -3.38 0.67
C ASN A 23 14.61 -4.11 -0.26
N ASN A 24 14.93 -5.36 -0.63
CA ASN A 24 14.17 -6.10 -1.62
C ASN A 24 12.73 -6.33 -1.11
N ALA A 25 11.74 -5.82 -1.84
CA ALA A 25 10.31 -5.96 -1.51
C ALA A 25 9.90 -7.43 -1.25
N GLY A 26 10.48 -8.38 -1.98
CA GLY A 26 10.24 -9.80 -1.79
C GLY A 26 10.80 -10.37 -0.49
N GLN A 27 11.87 -9.79 0.09
CA GLN A 27 12.35 -10.19 1.42
C GLN A 27 11.38 -9.74 2.52
N ARG A 28 10.75 -8.58 2.36
CA ARG A 28 9.76 -8.06 3.32
C ARG A 28 8.51 -8.93 3.38
N LEU A 29 8.02 -9.39 2.23
CA LEU A 29 6.85 -10.28 2.18
C LEU A 29 7.08 -11.64 2.85
N LYS A 30 8.33 -12.13 2.89
CA LYS A 30 8.65 -13.37 3.62
C LYS A 30 8.43 -13.28 5.12
N LEU A 31 8.35 -12.08 5.67
CA LEU A 31 8.11 -11.85 7.10
C LEU A 31 6.61 -11.84 7.44
N LEU A 32 5.73 -11.78 6.44
CA LEU A 32 4.29 -11.79 6.66
C LEU A 32 3.82 -13.21 7.02
N PRO A 33 3.20 -13.42 8.20
CA PRO A 33 2.68 -14.72 8.59
C PRO A 33 1.52 -15.11 7.67
N ARG A 34 1.51 -16.31 7.09
CA ARG A 34 0.54 -16.68 6.04
C ARG A 34 -0.87 -16.98 6.55
N ASP A 35 -1.01 -17.25 7.84
CA ASP A 35 -2.23 -17.69 8.51
C ASP A 35 -3.12 -16.54 9.00
N VAL A 36 -2.60 -15.32 9.16
CA VAL A 36 -3.36 -14.18 9.69
C VAL A 36 -4.30 -13.51 8.69
N TRP A 37 -4.19 -13.86 7.40
CA TRP A 37 -4.96 -13.25 6.31
C TRP A 37 -6.34 -13.89 6.12
N ILE A 38 -6.55 -15.05 6.72
CA ILE A 38 -7.81 -15.79 6.65
C ILE A 38 -8.66 -15.32 7.82
N GLY A 39 -9.74 -14.58 7.52
CA GLY A 39 -10.70 -14.15 8.54
C GLY A 39 -11.36 -15.34 9.24
N THR A 40 -11.91 -15.12 10.44
CA THR A 40 -12.59 -16.17 11.22
C THR A 40 -13.93 -16.62 10.61
N GLU A 41 -14.50 -15.82 9.71
CA GLU A 41 -15.75 -16.12 9.04
C GLU A 41 -15.50 -16.92 7.75
N SER A 42 -16.37 -17.89 7.45
CA SER A 42 -16.32 -18.62 6.18
C SER A 42 -16.71 -17.69 5.03
N PRO A 43 -15.76 -17.31 4.14
CA PRO A 43 -16.06 -16.40 3.05
C PRO A 43 -17.02 -17.04 2.06
N GLN A 44 -17.83 -16.24 1.39
CA GLN A 44 -18.59 -16.76 0.25
C GLN A 44 -17.65 -16.93 -0.95
N THR A 45 -17.82 -18.01 -1.70
CA THR A 45 -17.09 -18.25 -2.95
C THR A 45 -17.23 -17.06 -3.90
N GLY A 46 -16.11 -16.56 -4.43
CA GLY A 46 -16.07 -15.41 -5.32
C GLY A 46 -16.20 -14.04 -4.63
N GLU A 47 -16.35 -14.00 -3.30
CA GLU A 47 -16.38 -12.76 -2.55
C GLU A 47 -15.04 -12.01 -2.66
N ALA A 48 -15.12 -10.70 -2.91
CA ALA A 48 -13.92 -9.87 -3.01
C ALA A 48 -13.20 -9.80 -1.65
N TYR A 49 -11.88 -9.95 -1.67
CA TYR A 49 -11.00 -9.69 -0.54
C TYR A 49 -10.36 -8.32 -0.77
N LEU A 50 -10.84 -7.31 -0.04
CA LEU A 50 -10.47 -5.92 -0.28
C LEU A 50 -9.28 -5.52 0.58
N VAL A 51 -8.26 -4.95 -0.06
CA VAL A 51 -7.07 -4.43 0.60
C VAL A 51 -6.88 -2.96 0.24
N LEU A 52 -6.59 -2.14 1.25
CA LEU A 52 -6.16 -0.76 1.07
C LEU A 52 -4.67 -0.67 1.42
N ASP A 53 -3.82 -0.23 0.48
CA ASP A 53 -2.38 -0.03 0.68
C ASP A 53 -2.06 1.47 0.67
N ILE A 54 -1.81 2.03 1.86
CA ILE A 54 -1.59 3.47 2.04
C ILE A 54 -0.09 3.82 1.92
N GLY A 55 0.22 4.72 1.00
CA GLY A 55 1.59 5.08 0.62
C GLY A 55 2.20 4.07 -0.32
N CYS A 56 1.47 3.64 -1.35
CA CYS A 56 1.87 2.53 -2.24
C CYS A 56 3.15 2.81 -3.06
N ASN A 57 3.65 4.05 -3.08
CA ASN A 57 4.77 4.50 -3.89
C ASN A 57 4.54 4.15 -5.38
N ALA A 58 5.56 3.67 -6.09
CA ALA A 58 5.44 3.21 -7.49
C ALA A 58 4.76 1.83 -7.63
N GLY A 59 4.13 1.30 -6.58
CA GLY A 59 3.30 0.08 -6.65
C GLY A 59 4.06 -1.25 -6.61
N ASN A 60 5.40 -1.26 -6.57
CA ASN A 60 6.20 -2.49 -6.62
C ASN A 60 5.85 -3.48 -5.51
N LEU A 61 5.69 -3.01 -4.26
CA LEU A 61 5.31 -3.87 -3.15
C LEU A 61 3.85 -4.27 -3.20
N THR A 62 2.95 -3.36 -3.60
CA THR A 62 1.52 -3.61 -3.75
C THR A 62 1.25 -4.79 -4.71
N GLN A 63 1.98 -4.87 -5.81
CA GLN A 63 1.84 -5.97 -6.78
C GLN A 63 2.34 -7.30 -6.21
N LEU A 64 3.46 -7.29 -5.49
CA LEU A 64 3.95 -8.49 -4.83
C LEU A 64 3.01 -8.93 -3.67
N LEU A 65 2.39 -7.97 -2.97
CA LEU A 65 1.36 -8.22 -1.97
C LEU A 65 0.14 -8.88 -2.60
N TYR A 66 -0.30 -8.44 -3.78
CA TYR A 66 -1.34 -9.12 -4.54
C TYR A 66 -1.00 -10.57 -4.82
N THR A 67 0.20 -10.86 -5.36
CA THR A 67 0.62 -12.25 -5.61
C THR A 67 0.61 -13.08 -4.32
N PHE A 68 1.19 -12.55 -3.24
CA PHE A 68 1.23 -13.22 -1.95
C PHE A 68 -0.18 -13.51 -1.38
N LEU A 69 -1.09 -12.54 -1.42
CA LEU A 69 -2.47 -12.72 -0.94
C LEU A 69 -3.27 -13.64 -1.85
N ASN A 70 -3.00 -13.64 -3.16
CA ASN A 70 -3.63 -14.58 -4.08
C ASN A 70 -3.17 -16.02 -3.82
N GLU A 71 -1.92 -16.23 -3.37
CA GLU A 71 -1.43 -17.53 -2.92
C GLU A 71 -2.00 -17.96 -1.57
N CYS A 72 -2.16 -17.03 -0.62
CA CYS A 72 -2.58 -17.37 0.74
C CYS A 72 -4.10 -17.46 0.89
N VAL A 73 -4.82 -16.58 0.19
CA VAL A 73 -6.26 -16.37 0.37
C VAL A 73 -7.03 -16.63 -0.92
N GLY A 74 -6.57 -16.06 -2.04
CA GLY A 74 -7.32 -16.07 -3.30
C GLY A 74 -7.54 -17.48 -3.86
N THR A 75 -6.45 -18.14 -4.26
CA THR A 75 -6.49 -19.49 -4.86
C THR A 75 -6.98 -20.56 -3.88
N PRO A 76 -6.53 -20.62 -2.60
CA PRO A 76 -6.95 -21.68 -1.69
C PRO A 76 -8.41 -21.58 -1.23
N HIS A 77 -8.99 -20.37 -1.19
CA HIS A 77 -10.34 -20.13 -0.68
C HIS A 77 -11.30 -19.56 -1.73
N ASP A 78 -10.91 -19.58 -3.01
CA ASP A 78 -11.67 -19.03 -4.14
C ASP A 78 -12.19 -17.61 -3.88
N ARG A 79 -11.29 -16.73 -3.41
CA ARG A 79 -11.58 -15.31 -3.16
C ARG A 79 -10.98 -14.42 -4.24
N ASN A 80 -11.72 -13.38 -4.61
CA ASN A 80 -11.26 -12.40 -5.58
C ASN A 80 -10.46 -11.29 -4.89
N ILE A 81 -9.13 -11.35 -4.95
CA ILE A 81 -8.27 -10.32 -4.33
C ILE A 81 -8.36 -9.01 -5.11
N GLN A 82 -8.64 -7.92 -4.39
CA GLN A 82 -8.79 -6.57 -4.94
C GLN A 82 -8.05 -5.57 -4.07
N ILE A 83 -7.07 -4.86 -4.64
CA ILE A 83 -6.21 -3.91 -3.93
C ILE A 83 -6.40 -2.50 -4.49
N LEU A 84 -6.61 -1.55 -3.59
CA LEU A 84 -6.50 -0.13 -3.85
C LEU A 84 -5.20 0.38 -3.21
N GLY A 85 -4.20 0.70 -4.05
CA GLY A 85 -3.01 1.42 -3.64
C GLY A 85 -3.24 2.92 -3.70
N VAL A 86 -2.82 3.66 -2.67
CA VAL A 86 -3.03 5.10 -2.60
C VAL A 86 -1.73 5.79 -2.24
N ASP A 87 -1.45 6.94 -2.87
CA ASP A 87 -0.28 7.74 -2.53
C ASP A 87 -0.59 9.24 -2.72
N ILE A 88 0.05 10.07 -1.90
CA ILE A 88 -0.05 11.53 -1.96
C ILE A 88 0.80 12.10 -3.12
N ASP A 89 1.75 11.33 -3.64
CA ASP A 89 2.57 11.73 -4.78
C ASP A 89 1.95 11.26 -6.11
N SER A 90 1.34 12.21 -6.84
CA SER A 90 0.70 11.90 -8.11
C SER A 90 1.62 11.31 -9.18
N ASP A 91 2.93 11.59 -9.14
CA ASP A 91 3.88 11.04 -10.10
C ASP A 91 4.27 9.60 -9.76
N LEU A 92 4.34 9.27 -8.46
CA LEU A 92 4.45 7.87 -8.03
C LEU A 92 3.21 7.06 -8.40
N VAL A 93 2.01 7.61 -8.23
CA VAL A 93 0.77 6.96 -8.68
C VAL A 93 0.76 6.74 -10.19
N LYS A 94 1.20 7.73 -11.00
CA LYS A 94 1.33 7.55 -12.45
C LYS A 94 2.27 6.40 -12.79
N ARG A 95 3.44 6.33 -12.15
CA ARG A 95 4.39 5.22 -12.33
C ARG A 95 3.77 3.88 -11.93
N ALA A 96 3.04 3.82 -10.82
CA ALA A 96 2.33 2.63 -10.37
C ALA A 96 1.29 2.17 -11.40
N LYS A 97 0.48 3.10 -11.95
CA LYS A 97 -0.49 2.81 -13.02
C LYS A 97 0.20 2.28 -14.28
N THR A 98 1.32 2.88 -14.70
CA THR A 98 2.07 2.46 -15.90
C THR A 98 2.74 1.10 -15.71
N GLY A 99 3.26 0.80 -14.52
CA GLY A 99 3.95 -0.45 -14.21
C GLY A 99 3.05 -1.57 -13.67
N ASN A 100 1.73 -1.42 -13.78
CA ASN A 100 0.77 -2.36 -13.20
C ASN A 100 0.59 -3.61 -14.07
N GLU A 101 1.04 -4.75 -13.58
CA GLU A 101 0.90 -6.07 -14.21
C GLU A 101 -0.47 -6.70 -13.96
N PHE A 102 -1.25 -6.18 -13.00
CA PHE A 102 -2.53 -6.74 -12.56
C PHE A 102 -3.70 -5.71 -12.59
N PRO A 103 -3.97 -5.03 -13.72
CA PRO A 103 -4.93 -3.91 -13.79
C PRO A 103 -6.38 -4.28 -13.46
N SER A 104 -6.74 -5.56 -13.49
CA SER A 104 -8.08 -6.05 -13.11
C SER A 104 -8.26 -6.25 -11.60
N ASN A 105 -7.16 -6.26 -10.83
CA ASN A 105 -7.15 -6.60 -9.41
C ASN A 105 -6.47 -5.54 -8.54
N VAL A 106 -5.47 -4.86 -9.09
CA VAL A 106 -4.73 -3.80 -8.41
C VAL A 106 -5.03 -2.50 -9.11
N SER A 107 -5.48 -1.52 -8.34
CA SER A 107 -5.79 -0.17 -8.81
C SER A 107 -5.06 0.85 -7.95
N TYR A 108 -4.78 2.02 -8.52
CA TYR A 108 -4.03 3.06 -7.83
C TYR A 108 -4.78 4.37 -7.89
N GLU A 109 -4.78 5.16 -6.81
CA GLU A 109 -5.36 6.49 -6.81
C GLU A 109 -4.46 7.51 -6.10
N HIS A 110 -4.43 8.72 -6.66
CA HIS A 110 -3.77 9.85 -6.02
C HIS A 110 -4.74 10.47 -5.03
N LEU A 111 -4.38 10.39 -3.75
CA LEU A 111 -5.15 10.97 -2.66
C LEU A 111 -4.30 11.24 -1.43
N ASP A 112 -4.65 12.30 -0.72
CA ASP A 112 -4.25 12.54 0.65
C ASP A 112 -5.27 11.86 1.59
N VAL A 113 -4.85 10.78 2.25
CA VAL A 113 -5.71 10.05 3.22
C VAL A 113 -6.09 10.90 4.43
N MET A 114 -5.37 11.99 4.70
CA MET A 114 -5.63 12.89 5.81
C MET A 114 -6.60 14.02 5.43
N ASP A 115 -6.88 14.22 4.14
CA ASP A 115 -7.91 15.15 3.66
C ASP A 115 -9.28 14.47 3.67
N SER A 116 -10.16 14.95 4.55
CA SER A 116 -11.53 14.43 4.70
C SER A 116 -12.39 14.63 3.45
N ASN A 117 -12.02 15.51 2.53
CA ASN A 117 -12.71 15.68 1.26
C ASN A 117 -12.33 14.59 0.24
N GLU A 118 -11.11 14.03 0.36
CA GLU A 118 -10.60 13.02 -0.57
C GLU A 118 -10.92 11.59 -0.14
N SER A 119 -11.33 11.38 1.12
CA SER A 119 -11.78 10.08 1.63
C SER A 119 -12.94 9.48 0.83
N ARG A 120 -13.72 10.32 0.14
CA ARG A 120 -14.83 9.89 -0.72
C ARG A 120 -14.38 8.94 -1.83
N LYS A 121 -13.15 9.06 -2.36
CA LYS A 121 -12.62 8.11 -3.37
C LYS A 121 -12.49 6.69 -2.81
N ILE A 122 -12.16 6.57 -1.53
CA ILE A 122 -12.07 5.29 -0.81
C ILE A 122 -13.47 4.69 -0.64
N ASP A 123 -14.46 5.53 -0.29
CA ASP A 123 -15.85 5.11 -0.17
C ASP A 123 -16.44 4.66 -1.51
N GLU A 124 -16.14 5.38 -2.60
CA GLU A 124 -16.55 4.99 -3.96
C GLU A 124 -15.95 3.64 -4.37
N TYR A 125 -14.69 3.37 -4.00
CA TYR A 125 -14.06 2.08 -4.21
C TYR A 125 -14.76 0.96 -3.44
N LEU A 126 -15.07 1.17 -2.16
CA LEU A 126 -15.81 0.21 -1.34
C LEU A 126 -17.23 -0.04 -1.89
N HIS A 127 -17.90 1.02 -2.35
CA HIS A 127 -19.24 0.95 -2.95
C HIS A 127 -19.25 0.11 -4.23
N LYS A 128 -18.22 0.21 -5.08
CA LYS A 128 -18.07 -0.64 -6.28
C LYS A 128 -18.14 -2.14 -5.95
N TRP A 129 -17.65 -2.52 -4.77
CA TRP A 129 -17.64 -3.90 -4.28
C TRP A 129 -18.79 -4.23 -3.33
N ASN A 130 -19.74 -3.31 -3.12
CA ASN A 130 -20.82 -3.42 -2.15
C ASN A 130 -20.30 -3.73 -0.72
N ARG A 131 -19.21 -3.06 -0.32
CA ARG A 131 -18.58 -3.21 1.01
C ARG A 131 -18.64 -1.91 1.79
N LYS A 132 -18.53 -2.03 3.11
CA LYS A 132 -18.39 -0.89 4.05
C LYS A 132 -16.97 -0.73 4.58
N THR A 133 -16.16 -1.79 4.50
CA THR A 133 -14.81 -1.84 5.03
C THR A 133 -13.93 -2.72 4.15
N PHE A 134 -12.62 -2.46 4.21
CA PHE A 134 -11.61 -3.38 3.68
C PHE A 134 -11.43 -4.56 4.63
N ASP A 135 -11.08 -5.72 4.09
CA ASP A 135 -10.63 -6.88 4.88
C ASP A 135 -9.26 -6.59 5.50
N VAL A 136 -8.40 -5.87 4.77
CA VAL A 136 -7.07 -5.42 5.23
C VAL A 136 -6.88 -3.94 4.94
N LYS A 137 -6.45 -3.20 5.96
CA LYS A 137 -5.90 -1.84 5.81
C LYS A 137 -4.42 -1.92 6.10
N ASP A 138 -3.62 -1.88 5.05
CA ASP A 138 -2.18 -2.02 5.15
C ASP A 138 -1.48 -0.64 5.10
N PHE A 139 -0.52 -0.46 6.01
CA PHE A 139 0.37 0.70 6.12
C PHE A 139 1.83 0.28 5.90
N VAL A 140 2.08 -0.90 5.30
CA VAL A 140 3.38 -1.55 5.27
C VAL A 140 4.49 -0.67 4.69
N THR A 141 4.23 0.27 3.79
CA THR A 141 5.24 1.25 3.32
C THR A 141 5.64 2.26 4.41
N TRP A 142 4.70 2.72 5.25
CA TRP A 142 4.98 3.61 6.38
C TRP A 142 5.63 2.88 7.57
N LEU A 143 5.18 1.67 7.88
CA LEU A 143 5.77 0.84 8.93
C LEU A 143 7.21 0.44 8.58
N ASN A 144 7.51 0.18 7.31
CA ASN A 144 8.88 -0.07 6.86
C ASN A 144 9.77 1.19 6.91
N TYR A 145 9.24 2.39 6.68
CA TYR A 145 10.01 3.62 6.94
C TYR A 145 10.40 3.74 8.43
N LEU A 146 9.48 3.48 9.35
CA LEU A 146 9.75 3.49 10.79
C LEU A 146 10.76 2.39 11.20
N LEU A 147 10.52 1.14 10.81
CA LEU A 147 11.38 0.00 11.15
C LEU A 147 12.81 0.13 10.60
N LEU A 148 12.99 0.79 9.44
CA LEU A 148 14.32 0.98 8.83
C LEU A 148 15.07 2.20 9.35
N ASN A 149 14.37 3.24 9.82
CA ASN A 149 15.01 4.41 10.43
C ASN A 149 15.33 4.23 11.93
N HIS A 150 14.86 3.17 12.57
CA HIS A 150 15.28 2.84 13.94
C HIS A 150 16.76 2.43 14.07
N ASN A 151 17.45 2.08 12.97
CA ASN A 151 18.90 1.85 12.97
C ASN A 151 19.73 3.11 12.71
N HIS A 152 19.11 4.27 12.43
CA HIS A 152 19.78 5.55 12.23
C HIS A 152 19.04 6.68 12.95
N GLY A 153 18.95 6.62 14.28
CA GLY A 153 19.00 7.77 15.21
C GLY A 153 18.02 8.95 15.09
N ASN A 154 17.16 9.03 14.07
CA ASN A 154 16.28 10.18 13.82
C ASN A 154 14.83 9.72 13.83
N VAL A 155 14.33 9.44 15.04
CA VAL A 155 12.89 9.38 15.30
C VAL A 155 12.36 10.80 15.16
N ILE A 156 11.67 11.10 14.05
CA ILE A 156 10.77 12.25 14.00
C ILE A 156 9.65 11.93 14.97
N LYS A 157 9.76 12.50 16.17
CA LYS A 157 8.77 12.42 17.24
C LYS A 157 7.56 13.23 16.78
N LEU A 158 6.53 12.55 16.25
CA LEU A 158 5.21 13.16 16.14
C LEU A 158 4.73 13.38 17.58
N ARG A 159 4.91 14.60 18.08
CA ARG A 159 4.18 15.05 19.26
C ARG A 159 2.71 15.06 18.87
N TYR A 160 1.94 14.21 19.52
CA TYR A 160 0.55 14.55 19.81
C TYR A 160 0.63 15.64 20.87
N ASP A 161 0.36 16.87 20.47
CA ASP A 161 0.04 17.92 21.44
C ASP A 161 -1.44 17.72 21.83
N GLU A 162 -1.67 17.50 23.13
CA GLU A 162 -2.99 17.53 23.78
C GLU A 162 -3.55 18.96 23.83
#